data_AF-A0A7W0VTK8-F1
#
_entry.id   AF-A0A7W0VTK8-F1
#
_cell.length_a   1.000
_cell.length_b   1.000
_cell.length_c   1.000
_cell.angle_alpha   90.00
_cell.angle_beta   90.00
_cell.angle_gamma   90.00
#
_symmetry.space_group_name_H-M   'P 1'
#
loop_
_entity.id
_entity.type
_entity.pdbx_description
1 polymer ?
#
loop_
_entity_poly.entity_id
_entity_poly.type
_entity_poly.pdbx_seq_one_letter_code
_entity_poly.pdbx_strand_id
1 'polypeptide(L)'
;MTRDDVVLQKPEEIRFLVPVFHTPTACAGASTAYLLRRIAYRAGAYAPGIQEIIFHELNTGREGGNIEKVQRWFAGRVSALHEIGYRLQCRRVATPTSAIIEWVKQGRGYRGAMLPTAFKKLHPQPGAAGDAGDDFVQHAVGVTMDRVQPTDRDEDLVMIDPWPGNKGDTDRMKVPATLEPAHKERGFHALVFFWTGWS
;
A
#
# COMPACT_ATOMS: atom_id res chain seq x y z
N MET A 1 -20.22 38.30 -19.61
CA MET A 1 -19.95 37.70 -18.28
C MET A 1 -21.28 37.27 -17.69
N THR A 2 -21.62 35.99 -17.78
CA THR A 2 -22.77 35.37 -17.11
C THR A 2 -22.23 34.51 -15.97
N ARG A 3 -22.91 34.58 -14.82
CA ARG A 3 -22.34 34.38 -13.48
C ARG A 3 -22.75 33.05 -12.84
N ASP A 4 -23.15 32.04 -13.61
CA ASP A 4 -23.83 30.84 -13.08
C ASP A 4 -23.41 29.49 -13.69
N ASP A 5 -22.18 29.34 -14.20
CA ASP A 5 -21.63 28.00 -14.46
C ASP A 5 -20.80 27.52 -13.26
N VAL A 6 -21.46 27.40 -12.10
CA VAL A 6 -20.93 26.55 -11.03
C VAL A 6 -21.22 25.11 -11.45
N VAL A 7 -20.23 24.48 -12.09
CA VAL A 7 -20.24 23.03 -12.33
C VAL A 7 -20.15 22.36 -10.94
N LEU A 8 -21.30 22.11 -10.33
CA LEU A 8 -21.41 21.24 -9.16
C LEU A 8 -21.09 19.83 -9.64
N GLN A 9 -19.82 19.43 -9.53
CA GLN A 9 -19.41 18.04 -9.75
C GLN A 9 -20.31 17.13 -8.92
N LYS A 10 -20.92 16.15 -9.57
CA LYS A 10 -21.76 15.18 -8.87
C LYS A 10 -20.85 14.35 -7.95
N PRO A 11 -21.32 13.93 -6.75
CA PRO A 11 -20.53 13.06 -5.86
C PRO A 11 -20.01 11.78 -6.54
N GLU A 12 -20.70 11.32 -7.58
CA GLU A 12 -20.37 10.16 -8.43
C GLU A 12 -19.15 10.39 -9.35
N GLU A 13 -18.80 11.66 -9.62
CA GLU A 13 -17.74 12.09 -10.54
C GLU A 13 -16.38 12.22 -9.84
N ILE A 14 -16.35 12.36 -8.50
CA ILE A 14 -15.11 12.44 -7.72
C ILE A 14 -14.76 11.04 -7.21
N ARG A 15 -14.16 10.22 -8.09
CA ARG A 15 -13.57 8.94 -7.71
C ARG A 15 -12.19 9.18 -7.12
N PHE A 16 -12.14 9.29 -5.80
CA PHE A 16 -10.90 9.51 -5.06
C PHE A 16 -9.99 8.28 -5.13
N LEU A 17 -8.74 8.49 -5.52
CA LEU A 17 -7.66 7.51 -5.34
C LEU A 17 -6.74 7.97 -4.21
N VAL A 18 -6.49 7.09 -3.25
CA VAL A 18 -5.46 7.32 -2.23
C VAL A 18 -4.12 7.51 -2.92
N PRO A 19 -3.37 8.60 -2.68
CA PRO A 19 -2.08 8.81 -3.34
C PRO A 19 -1.01 7.83 -2.82
N VAL A 20 -0.20 7.30 -3.74
CA VAL A 20 1.03 6.57 -3.38
C VAL A 20 2.11 7.61 -3.11
N PHE A 21 2.85 7.45 -2.00
CA PHE A 21 3.97 8.34 -1.69
C PHE A 21 5.27 7.67 -2.10
N HIS A 22 6.10 8.37 -2.86
CA HIS A 22 7.45 7.92 -3.18
C HIS A 22 8.40 8.36 -2.08
N THR A 23 9.28 7.46 -1.65
CA THR A 23 10.29 7.75 -0.63
C THR A 23 11.64 7.26 -1.10
N PRO A 24 12.78 7.83 -0.71
CA PRO A 24 14.08 7.27 -1.11
C PRO A 24 14.53 6.11 -0.22
N THR A 25 13.96 5.97 0.99
CA THR A 25 14.50 5.10 2.05
C THR A 25 13.45 4.26 2.77
N ALA A 26 12.17 4.35 2.41
CA ALA A 26 11.06 3.79 3.17
C ALA A 26 9.99 3.12 2.29
N CYS A 27 10.40 2.24 1.36
CA CYS A 27 9.47 1.52 0.47
C CYS A 27 8.37 0.78 1.25
N ALA A 28 8.77 -0.01 2.26
CA ALA A 28 7.84 -0.76 3.10
C ALA A 28 6.87 0.15 3.85
N GLY A 29 7.35 1.29 4.34
CA GLY A 29 6.52 2.31 4.98
C GLY A 29 5.53 2.97 4.04
N ALA A 30 5.97 3.37 2.85
CA ALA A 30 5.11 3.96 1.82
C ALA A 30 4.00 3.00 1.36
N SER A 31 4.37 1.74 1.09
CA SER A 31 3.43 0.65 0.79
C SER A 31 2.43 0.48 1.92
N THR A 32 2.89 0.46 3.17
CA THR A 32 2.02 0.31 4.34
C THR A 32 1.10 1.51 4.54
N ALA A 33 1.60 2.73 4.44
CA ALA A 33 0.82 3.95 4.57
C ALA A 33 -0.30 4.00 3.53
N TYR A 34 -0.04 3.54 2.29
CA TYR A 34 -1.09 3.36 1.29
C TYR A 34 -2.16 2.37 1.75
N LEU A 35 -1.77 1.16 2.16
CA LEU A 35 -2.70 0.11 2.56
C LEU A 35 -3.60 0.54 3.72
N LEU A 36 -3.03 1.17 4.75
CA LEU A 36 -3.80 1.64 5.92
C LEU A 36 -4.83 2.71 5.53
N ARG A 37 -4.43 3.69 4.71
CA ARG A 37 -5.34 4.71 4.18
C ARG A 37 -6.41 4.09 3.29
N ARG A 38 -6.06 3.09 2.47
CA ARG A 38 -7.01 2.43 1.57
C ARG A 38 -8.05 1.59 2.30
N ILE A 39 -7.63 0.83 3.32
CA ILE A 39 -8.52 0.05 4.18
C ILE A 39 -9.44 1.00 4.97
N ALA A 40 -8.90 2.08 5.51
CA ALA A 40 -9.69 3.07 6.22
C ALA A 40 -10.69 3.82 5.32
N TYR A 41 -10.28 4.13 4.09
CA TYR A 41 -11.17 4.71 3.08
C TYR A 41 -12.33 3.76 2.78
N ARG A 42 -12.04 2.46 2.63
CA ARG A 42 -13.08 1.44 2.47
C ARG A 42 -14.03 1.37 3.68
N ALA A 43 -13.50 1.58 4.87
CA ALA A 43 -14.27 1.59 6.11
C ALA A 43 -15.03 2.91 6.37
N GLY A 44 -14.89 3.92 5.52
CA GLY A 44 -15.49 5.25 5.72
C GLY A 44 -14.87 6.04 6.87
N ALA A 45 -13.71 5.61 7.37
CA ALA A 45 -13.01 6.24 8.50
C ALA A 45 -11.87 7.18 8.05
N TYR A 46 -11.47 7.11 6.77
CA TYR A 46 -10.40 7.96 6.24
C TYR A 46 -10.90 9.36 5.90
N ALA A 47 -10.32 10.37 6.54
CA ALA A 47 -10.48 11.77 6.22
C ALA A 47 -9.15 12.35 5.71
N PRO A 48 -9.04 12.69 4.40
CA PRO A 48 -7.85 13.33 3.85
C PRO A 48 -7.46 14.59 4.64
N GLY A 49 -6.16 14.79 4.85
CA GLY A 49 -5.59 15.98 5.52
C GLY A 49 -5.74 16.05 7.06
N ILE A 50 -6.57 15.22 7.71
CA ILE A 50 -6.74 15.28 9.18
C ILE A 50 -5.82 14.27 9.88
N GLN A 51 -5.86 13.00 9.45
CA GLN A 51 -5.18 11.90 10.14
C GLN A 51 -3.98 11.36 9.35
N GLU A 52 -3.58 12.05 8.27
CA GLU A 52 -2.48 11.63 7.39
C GLU A 52 -1.12 11.74 8.05
N ILE A 53 -0.94 12.67 9.00
CA ILE A 53 0.33 12.89 9.70
C ILE A 53 0.83 11.60 10.35
N ILE A 54 -0.08 10.80 10.94
CA ILE A 54 0.29 9.53 11.56
C ILE A 54 0.87 8.58 10.52
N PHE A 55 0.23 8.42 9.36
CA PHE A 55 0.73 7.55 8.30
C PHE A 55 1.97 8.11 7.60
N HIS A 56 2.19 9.43 7.62
CA HIS A 56 3.43 10.04 7.10
C HIS A 56 4.68 9.65 7.89
N GLU A 57 4.55 9.27 9.16
CA GLU A 57 5.68 8.79 9.97
C GLU A 57 6.36 7.57 9.31
N LEU A 58 5.57 6.71 8.66
CA LEU A 58 6.05 5.56 7.90
C LEU A 58 6.88 5.95 6.68
N ASN A 59 6.78 7.17 6.15
CA ASN A 59 7.55 7.58 4.97
C ASN A 59 9.01 7.95 5.28
N THR A 60 9.48 7.63 6.49
CA THR A 60 10.86 7.86 6.94
C THR A 60 11.62 6.54 7.03
N GLY A 61 12.92 6.53 6.72
CA GLY A 61 13.74 5.32 6.89
C GLY A 61 13.81 4.80 8.34
N ARG A 62 13.47 5.63 9.33
CA ARG A 62 13.39 5.28 10.75
C ARG A 62 12.25 4.29 11.02
N GLU A 63 11.05 4.57 10.52
CA GLU A 63 9.84 3.78 10.80
C GLU A 63 9.44 2.86 9.64
N GLY A 64 9.74 3.23 8.39
CA GLY A 64 9.32 2.52 7.18
C GLY A 64 10.41 1.83 6.39
N GLY A 65 11.65 1.80 6.88
CA GLY A 65 12.79 1.29 6.13
C GLY A 65 12.79 -0.22 5.89
N ASN A 66 12.04 -0.99 6.69
CA ASN A 66 11.91 -2.45 6.55
C ASN A 66 10.67 -2.98 7.29
N ILE A 67 10.40 -4.27 7.13
CA ILE A 67 9.25 -4.94 7.73
C ILE A 67 9.26 -4.90 9.27
N GLU A 68 10.41 -5.06 9.92
CA GLU A 68 10.54 -5.00 11.39
C GLU A 68 10.17 -3.63 11.95
N LYS A 69 10.65 -2.56 11.30
CA LYS A 69 10.38 -1.17 11.69
C LYS A 69 8.89 -0.85 11.53
N VAL A 70 8.29 -1.22 10.41
CA VAL A 70 6.86 -1.02 10.16
C VAL A 70 6.01 -1.77 11.21
N GLN A 71 6.36 -3.01 11.52
CA GLN A 71 5.67 -3.81 12.54
C GLN A 71 5.76 -3.14 13.92
N ARG A 72 6.95 -2.67 14.31
CA ARG A 72 7.18 -1.97 15.57
C ARG A 72 6.39 -0.66 15.64
N TRP A 73 6.43 0.13 14.57
CA TRP A 73 5.67 1.37 14.45
C TRP A 73 4.18 1.10 14.66
N PHE A 74 3.62 0.08 13.96
CA PHE A 74 2.21 -0.24 14.08
C PHE A 74 1.83 -0.66 15.50
N ALA A 75 2.63 -1.52 16.13
CA ALA A 75 2.42 -1.94 17.52
C ALA A 75 2.45 -0.75 18.50
N GLY A 76 3.30 0.26 18.25
CA GLY A 76 3.35 1.48 19.05
C GLY A 76 2.21 2.47 18.77
N ARG A 77 1.56 2.39 17.61
CA ARG A 77 0.48 3.30 17.19
C ARG A 77 -0.92 2.74 17.30
N VAL A 78 -1.10 1.43 17.46
CA VAL A 78 -2.41 0.78 17.41
C VAL A 78 -3.43 1.37 18.38
N SER A 79 -3.03 1.65 19.63
CA SER A 79 -3.94 2.24 20.63
C SER A 79 -4.40 3.63 20.23
N ALA A 80 -3.47 4.51 19.82
CA ALA A 80 -3.80 5.86 19.36
C ALA A 80 -4.69 5.84 18.10
N LEU A 81 -4.43 4.91 17.18
CA LEU A 81 -5.28 4.69 16.01
C LEU A 81 -6.71 4.28 16.44
N HIS A 82 -6.85 3.42 17.46
CA HIS A 82 -8.15 3.00 17.97
C HIS A 82 -8.91 4.11 18.68
N GLU A 83 -8.22 4.99 19.40
CA GLU A 83 -8.80 6.17 20.07
C GLU A 83 -9.44 7.13 19.07
N ILE A 84 -8.83 7.30 17.89
CA ILE A 84 -9.34 8.16 16.82
C ILE A 84 -10.26 7.41 15.83
N GLY A 85 -10.69 6.19 16.17
CA GLY A 85 -11.71 5.43 15.45
C GLY A 85 -11.22 4.45 14.39
N TYR A 86 -9.91 4.34 14.13
CA TYR A 86 -9.39 3.30 13.23
C TYR A 86 -9.46 1.93 13.92
N ARG A 87 -10.09 0.95 13.30
CA ARG A 87 -10.10 -0.45 13.77
C ARG A 87 -9.10 -1.30 12.99
N LEU A 88 -7.96 -0.71 12.67
CA LEU A 88 -6.89 -1.37 11.93
C LEU A 88 -6.17 -2.40 12.82
N GLN A 89 -5.80 -3.51 12.21
CA GLN A 89 -4.96 -4.55 12.78
C GLN A 89 -3.82 -4.89 11.84
N CYS A 90 -2.74 -5.41 12.42
CA CYS A 90 -1.55 -5.86 11.71
C CYS A 90 -1.12 -7.21 12.25
N ARG A 91 -0.74 -8.13 11.36
CA ARG A 91 -0.15 -9.42 11.73
C ARG A 91 1.02 -9.73 10.81
N ARG A 92 2.13 -10.18 11.38
CA ARG A 92 3.23 -10.77 10.61
C ARG A 92 2.93 -12.22 10.28
N VAL A 93 3.15 -12.60 9.03
CA VAL A 93 2.96 -13.96 8.53
C VAL A 93 4.17 -14.40 7.71
N ALA A 94 4.31 -15.71 7.53
CA ALA A 94 5.22 -16.32 6.57
C ALA A 94 4.39 -17.30 5.74
N THR A 95 3.92 -16.87 4.56
CA THR A 95 2.88 -17.60 3.81
C THR A 95 3.05 -17.36 2.30
N PRO A 96 2.85 -18.39 1.45
CA PRO A 96 2.96 -18.23 0.00
C PRO A 96 2.12 -17.07 -0.53
N THR A 97 2.65 -16.37 -1.54
CA THR A 97 2.03 -15.17 -2.14
C THR A 97 0.59 -15.43 -2.60
N SER A 98 0.34 -16.59 -3.20
CA SER A 98 -1.00 -17.01 -3.66
C SER A 98 -2.04 -17.04 -2.54
N ALA A 99 -1.70 -17.59 -1.38
CA ALA A 99 -2.60 -17.64 -0.23
C ALA A 99 -2.86 -16.26 0.38
N ILE A 100 -1.85 -15.37 0.38
CA ILE A 100 -2.02 -13.97 0.78
C ILE A 100 -2.98 -13.26 -0.18
N ILE A 101 -2.79 -13.44 -1.49
CA ILE A 101 -3.64 -12.85 -2.53
C ILE A 101 -5.10 -13.30 -2.37
N GLU A 102 -5.34 -14.60 -2.22
CA GLU A 102 -6.68 -15.16 -1.95
C GLU A 102 -7.31 -14.52 -0.71
N TRP A 103 -6.55 -14.43 0.39
CA TRP A 103 -7.02 -13.81 1.62
C TRP A 103 -7.36 -12.32 1.46
N VAL A 104 -6.57 -11.57 0.69
CA VAL A 104 -6.82 -10.16 0.36
C VAL A 104 -8.11 -10.01 -0.46
N LYS A 105 -8.28 -10.81 -1.52
CA LYS A 105 -9.49 -10.80 -2.37
C LYS A 105 -10.76 -11.01 -1.56
N GLN A 106 -10.75 -11.99 -0.65
CA GLN A 106 -11.87 -12.28 0.25
C GLN A 106 -12.23 -11.08 1.15
N GLY A 107 -11.29 -10.18 1.41
CA GLY A 107 -11.51 -8.98 2.21
C GLY A 107 -12.24 -7.84 1.51
N ARG A 108 -12.44 -7.89 0.19
CA ARG A 108 -13.18 -6.88 -0.59
C ARG A 108 -12.81 -5.41 -0.24
N GLY A 109 -11.51 -5.15 -0.11
CA GLY A 109 -10.95 -3.84 0.21
C GLY A 109 -10.73 -3.54 1.70
N TYR A 110 -11.18 -4.41 2.61
CA TYR A 110 -10.92 -4.33 4.06
C TYR A 110 -9.65 -5.05 4.50
N ARG A 111 -8.89 -5.61 3.55
CA ARG A 111 -7.66 -6.35 3.77
C ARG A 111 -6.60 -5.89 2.78
N GLY A 112 -5.36 -5.93 3.21
CA GLY A 112 -4.20 -5.66 2.37
C GLY A 112 -2.95 -6.34 2.93
N ALA A 113 -1.90 -6.44 2.12
CA ALA A 113 -0.65 -7.06 2.53
C ALA A 113 0.54 -6.25 2.02
N MET A 114 1.52 -6.00 2.89
CA MET A 114 2.83 -5.50 2.51
C MET A 114 3.80 -6.69 2.41
N LEU A 115 4.44 -6.81 1.25
CA LEU A 115 5.31 -7.91 0.88
C LEU A 115 6.71 -7.34 0.59
N PRO A 116 7.72 -7.59 1.45
CA PRO A 116 9.11 -7.42 1.09
C PRO A 116 9.42 -8.26 -0.15
N THR A 117 10.12 -7.65 -1.10
CA THR A 117 10.46 -8.30 -2.37
C THR A 117 11.92 -8.07 -2.73
N ALA A 118 12.48 -8.98 -3.53
CA ALA A 118 13.74 -8.73 -4.19
C ALA A 118 13.50 -7.81 -5.40
N PHE A 119 13.95 -6.55 -5.32
CA PHE A 119 13.72 -5.53 -6.35
C PHE A 119 14.11 -6.00 -7.75
N LYS A 120 15.33 -6.52 -7.92
CA LYS A 120 15.86 -6.98 -9.22
C LYS A 120 15.03 -8.12 -9.85
N LYS A 121 14.33 -8.92 -9.05
CA LYS A 121 13.42 -9.95 -9.57
C LYS A 121 12.08 -9.38 -10.02
N LEU A 122 11.60 -8.35 -9.34
CA LEU A 122 10.35 -7.69 -9.70
C LEU A 122 10.54 -6.76 -10.92
N HIS A 123 11.69 -6.09 -11.00
CA HIS A 123 12.08 -5.18 -12.08
C HIS A 123 13.39 -5.66 -12.74
N PRO A 124 13.31 -6.64 -13.65
CA PRO A 124 14.51 -7.22 -14.27
C PRO A 124 15.13 -6.34 -15.36
N GLN A 125 14.47 -5.24 -15.77
CA GLN A 125 14.95 -4.40 -16.86
C GLN A 125 16.14 -3.51 -16.43
N PRO A 126 17.20 -3.39 -17.25
CA PRO A 126 18.29 -2.47 -17.00
C PRO A 126 17.81 -1.01 -16.94
N GLY A 127 18.26 -0.25 -15.94
CA GLY A 127 17.83 1.14 -15.72
C GLY A 127 16.61 1.28 -14.81
N ALA A 128 16.03 0.17 -14.33
CA ALA A 128 15.07 0.22 -13.26
C ALA A 128 15.73 0.83 -12.01
N ALA A 129 15.12 1.87 -11.41
CA ALA A 129 15.68 2.75 -10.38
C ALA A 129 16.60 2.03 -9.39
N GLY A 130 17.90 2.01 -9.73
CA GLY A 130 18.95 1.47 -8.90
C GLY A 130 19.84 0.43 -9.56
N ASP A 131 20.97 0.90 -10.09
CA ASP A 131 22.29 0.31 -9.81
C ASP A 131 22.67 0.44 -8.30
N ALA A 132 21.68 0.70 -7.43
CA ALA A 132 21.79 0.71 -5.99
C ALA A 132 21.91 -0.73 -5.49
N GLY A 133 23.11 -1.27 -5.69
CA GLY A 133 23.68 -2.21 -4.74
C GLY A 133 23.72 -1.51 -3.38
N ASP A 134 22.71 -1.76 -2.58
CA ASP A 134 22.90 -1.88 -1.13
C ASP A 134 21.75 -2.73 -0.58
N ASP A 135 22.09 -3.91 -0.06
CA ASP A 135 21.18 -4.78 0.70
C ASP A 135 20.56 -4.06 1.93
N PHE A 136 20.99 -2.84 2.24
CA PHE A 136 20.48 -1.99 3.30
C PHE A 136 19.10 -1.41 3.03
N VAL A 137 18.71 -1.23 1.77
CA VAL A 137 17.43 -0.59 1.43
C VAL A 137 16.42 -1.66 1.01
N GLN A 138 15.47 -1.99 1.89
CA GLN A 138 14.52 -3.09 1.66
C GLN A 138 13.33 -2.64 0.81
N HIS A 139 13.25 -3.17 -0.41
CA HIS A 139 12.11 -3.01 -1.30
C HIS A 139 10.89 -3.80 -0.81
N ALA A 140 9.69 -3.22 -0.97
CA ALA A 140 8.44 -3.87 -0.60
C ALA A 140 7.24 -3.26 -1.31
N VAL A 141 6.29 -4.12 -1.70
CA VAL A 141 5.06 -3.72 -2.38
C VAL A 141 3.84 -3.92 -1.50
N GLY A 142 2.78 -3.15 -1.76
CA GLY A 142 1.45 -3.40 -1.21
C GLY A 142 0.59 -4.22 -2.16
N VAL A 143 -0.30 -5.06 -1.64
CA VAL A 143 -1.35 -5.74 -2.41
C VAL A 143 -2.69 -5.52 -1.71
N THR A 144 -3.68 -5.07 -2.47
CA THR A 144 -5.04 -4.77 -1.97
C THR A 144 -6.06 -4.82 -3.11
N MET A 145 -7.35 -4.73 -2.78
CA MET A 145 -8.39 -4.46 -3.76
C MET A 145 -8.49 -2.95 -3.97
N ASP A 146 -8.28 -2.50 -5.20
CA ASP A 146 -8.42 -1.11 -5.58
C ASP A 146 -8.64 -0.93 -7.08
N ARG A 147 -8.84 0.31 -7.51
CA ARG A 147 -8.80 0.66 -8.93
C ARG A 147 -7.37 0.86 -9.39
N VAL A 148 -7.06 0.43 -10.62
CA VAL A 148 -5.78 0.75 -11.25
C VAL A 148 -5.78 2.21 -11.69
N GLN A 149 -6.89 2.65 -12.31
CA GLN A 149 -7.11 4.04 -12.73
C GLN A 149 -8.37 4.64 -12.09
N PRO A 150 -8.44 5.97 -11.87
CA PRO A 150 -9.62 6.60 -11.28
C PRO A 150 -10.91 6.35 -12.09
N THR A 151 -10.76 6.18 -13.41
CA THR A 151 -11.83 5.98 -14.38
C THR A 151 -12.41 4.56 -14.36
N ASP A 152 -11.70 3.59 -13.80
CA ASP A 152 -12.14 2.20 -13.74
C ASP A 152 -13.43 2.08 -12.90
N ARG A 153 -14.41 1.34 -13.42
CA ARG A 153 -15.68 1.10 -12.72
C ARG A 153 -15.50 0.12 -11.56
N ASP A 154 -14.73 -0.93 -11.80
CA ASP A 154 -14.57 -2.05 -10.87
C ASP A 154 -13.24 -1.96 -10.11
N GLU A 155 -13.26 -2.37 -8.84
CA GLU A 155 -12.06 -2.61 -8.06
C GLU A 155 -11.53 -4.03 -8.39
N ASP A 156 -10.22 -4.14 -8.59
CA ASP A 156 -9.53 -5.41 -8.86
C ASP A 156 -8.38 -5.57 -7.87
N LEU A 157 -7.75 -6.75 -7.87
CA LEU A 157 -6.53 -6.97 -7.14
C LEU A 157 -5.38 -6.19 -7.78
N VAL A 158 -4.82 -5.26 -7.02
CA VAL A 158 -3.71 -4.42 -7.47
C VAL A 158 -2.47 -4.64 -6.61
N MET A 159 -1.32 -4.54 -7.26
CA MET A 159 -0.04 -4.31 -6.62
C MET A 159 0.24 -2.81 -6.62
N ILE A 160 0.71 -2.32 -5.48
CA ILE A 160 1.14 -0.96 -5.25
C ILE A 160 2.64 -0.97 -5.03
N ASP A 161 3.36 -0.26 -5.87
CA ASP A 161 4.80 -0.18 -5.83
C ASP A 161 5.23 1.28 -5.66
N PRO A 162 5.71 1.67 -4.48
CA PRO A 162 6.25 3.00 -4.25
C PRO A 162 7.51 3.31 -5.05
N TRP A 163 8.26 2.29 -5.49
CA TRP A 163 9.51 2.39 -6.26
C TRP A 163 9.38 1.64 -7.58
N PRO A 164 8.48 2.11 -8.47
CA PRO A 164 8.28 1.43 -9.72
C PRO A 164 9.60 1.42 -10.52
N GLY A 165 9.91 0.27 -11.11
CA GLY A 165 11.17 0.01 -11.79
C GLY A 165 11.58 1.16 -12.71
N ASN A 166 10.79 1.54 -13.72
CA ASN A 166 11.20 2.57 -14.66
C ASN A 166 10.61 3.95 -14.37
N LYS A 167 11.33 4.99 -14.79
CA LYS A 167 10.84 6.38 -14.74
C LYS A 167 9.61 6.52 -15.67
N GLY A 168 8.43 6.72 -15.08
CA GLY A 168 7.16 6.80 -15.79
C GLY A 168 6.27 5.56 -15.67
N ASP A 169 6.75 4.50 -15.03
CA ASP A 169 5.91 3.36 -14.65
C ASP A 169 4.86 3.78 -13.61
N THR A 170 3.73 3.08 -13.62
CA THR A 170 2.60 3.36 -12.73
C THR A 170 2.81 2.69 -11.38
N ASP A 171 2.68 3.46 -10.30
CA ASP A 171 2.72 2.96 -8.91
C ASP A 171 1.65 1.91 -8.58
N ARG A 172 0.63 1.79 -9.44
CA ARG A 172 -0.46 0.82 -9.30
C ARG A 172 -0.53 0.00 -10.56
N MET A 173 -0.48 -1.32 -10.41
CA MET A 173 -0.58 -2.23 -11.54
C MET A 173 -1.29 -3.52 -11.14
N LYS A 174 -1.74 -4.31 -12.12
CA LYS A 174 -2.20 -5.67 -11.85
C LYS A 174 -1.06 -6.49 -11.26
N VAL A 175 -1.39 -7.41 -10.37
CA VAL A 175 -0.38 -8.25 -9.72
C VAL A 175 0.38 -9.08 -10.77
N PRO A 176 1.70 -8.83 -10.95
CA PRO A 176 2.48 -9.54 -11.96
C PRO A 176 2.88 -10.93 -11.47
N ALA A 177 3.09 -11.86 -12.41
CA ALA A 177 3.57 -13.22 -12.10
C ALA A 177 4.96 -13.23 -11.43
N THR A 178 5.76 -12.18 -11.63
CA THR A 178 7.09 -12.01 -11.03
C THR A 178 7.04 -11.71 -9.52
N LEU A 179 5.86 -11.34 -8.98
CA LEU A 179 5.72 -11.04 -7.55
C LEU A 179 6.04 -12.25 -6.67
N GLU A 180 5.55 -13.44 -7.01
CA GLU A 180 5.76 -14.62 -6.19
C GLU A 180 7.24 -15.02 -6.10
N PRO A 181 7.99 -15.14 -7.21
CA PRO A 181 9.43 -15.34 -7.16
C PRO A 181 10.18 -14.26 -6.35
N ALA A 182 9.78 -12.99 -6.45
CA ALA A 182 10.42 -11.90 -5.73
C ALA A 182 10.14 -11.92 -4.21
N HIS A 183 8.92 -12.29 -3.82
CA HIS A 183 8.53 -12.45 -2.41
C HIS A 183 9.14 -13.73 -1.79
N LYS A 184 9.26 -14.81 -2.57
CA LYS A 184 9.90 -16.06 -2.15
C LYS A 184 11.35 -15.86 -1.69
N GLU A 185 12.11 -15.01 -2.36
CA GLU A 185 13.49 -14.69 -1.96
C GLU A 185 13.60 -13.98 -0.61
N ARG A 186 12.51 -13.35 -0.16
CA ARG A 186 12.41 -12.75 1.17
C ARG A 186 11.76 -13.69 2.19
N GLY A 187 11.74 -14.99 1.92
CA GLY A 187 11.24 -16.02 2.84
C GLY A 187 9.73 -16.02 3.02
N PHE A 188 8.97 -15.46 2.08
CA PHE A 188 7.52 -15.31 2.16
C PHE A 188 7.01 -14.50 3.38
N HIS A 189 7.87 -13.68 3.98
CA HIS A 189 7.46 -12.80 5.07
C HIS A 189 6.55 -11.70 4.56
N ALA A 190 5.46 -11.43 5.27
CA ALA A 190 4.58 -10.30 4.97
C ALA A 190 3.99 -9.69 6.24
N LEU A 191 3.55 -8.44 6.14
CA LEU A 191 2.58 -7.87 7.09
C LEU A 191 1.23 -7.85 6.43
N VAL A 192 0.24 -8.48 7.05
CA VAL A 192 -1.15 -8.38 6.62
C VAL A 192 -1.87 -7.36 7.51
N PHE A 193 -2.66 -6.51 6.86
CA PHE A 193 -3.44 -5.47 7.49
C PHE A 193 -4.91 -5.70 7.22
N PHE A 194 -5.75 -5.43 8.21
CA PHE A 194 -7.19 -5.58 8.07
C PHE A 194 -7.96 -4.67 9.02
N TRP A 195 -9.22 -4.42 8.69
CA TRP A 195 -10.18 -3.75 9.57
C TRP A 195 -10.91 -4.79 10.43
N THR A 196 -10.96 -4.61 11.76
CA THR A 196 -11.76 -5.50 12.63
C THR A 196 -13.25 -5.15 12.62
N GLY A 197 -14.07 -6.19 12.74
CA GLY A 197 -15.54 -6.06 12.73
C GLY A 197 -16.16 -6.14 11.33
N TRP A 198 -15.39 -6.51 10.31
CA TRP A 198 -15.88 -6.86 8.97
C TRP A 198 -15.54 -8.33 8.67
N SER A 199 -16.57 -9.15 8.40
CA SER A 199 -16.46 -10.57 8.00
C SER A 199 -17.23 -10.83 6.72
#